data_AF-A0A2N6VB39-F1
#
_entry.id   AF-A0A2N6VB39-F1
#
_cell.length_a   1.000
_cell.length_b   1.000
_cell.length_c   1.000
_cell.angle_alpha   90.00
_cell.angle_beta   90.00
_cell.angle_gamma   90.00
#
_symmetry.space_group_name_H-M   'P 1'
#
loop_
_entity.id
_entity.type
_entity.pdbx_description
1 polymer ?
#
loop_
_entity_poly.entity_id
_entity_poly.type
_entity_poly.pdbx_seq_one_letter_code
_entity_poly.pdbx_strand_id
1 'polypeptide(L)'
;AIGVRDELRPEVPEAVQTLRANDVEVSMLTGDNTRTARALAEIAGIDDVRAELRPEDKASIVAELSSKTPTAMIGDGINDAPALAGATVGIAMGATGSDAA
;
A
#
# COMPACT_ATOMS: atom_id res chain seq x y z
N ALA A 1 -4.10 6.00 26.53
CA ALA A 1 -4.23 4.88 25.57
C ALA A 1 -2.89 4.75 24.84
N ILE A 2 -2.25 3.58 24.88
CA ILE A 2 -1.02 3.31 24.13
C ILE A 2 -1.45 2.75 22.78
N GLY A 3 -1.25 3.51 21.70
CA GLY A 3 -1.49 3.04 20.33
C GLY A 3 -0.15 2.70 19.69
N VAL A 4 0.00 1.46 19.23
CA VAL A 4 1.14 1.07 18.37
C VAL A 4 0.85 1.66 17.00
N ARG A 5 1.62 2.66 16.59
CA ARG A 5 1.61 3.18 15.21
C ARG A 5 2.47 2.24 14.39
N ASP A 6 1.96 1.79 13.26
CA ASP A 6 2.82 1.21 12.23
C ASP A 6 3.81 2.28 11.78
N GLU A 7 5.10 2.00 11.92
CA GLU A 7 6.15 2.88 11.44
C GLU A 7 6.45 2.55 9.98
N LEU A 8 6.59 3.58 9.17
CA LEU A 8 7.09 3.42 7.81
C LEU A 8 8.51 2.86 7.87
N ARG A 9 8.78 1.84 7.07
CA ARG A 9 10.15 1.36 6.88
C ARG A 9 11.01 2.50 6.31
N PRO A 10 12.25 2.69 6.81
CA PRO A 10 13.07 3.85 6.46
C PRO A 10 13.42 3.93 4.96
N GLU A 11 13.40 2.81 4.26
CA GLU A 11 13.64 2.72 2.81
C GLU A 11 12.47 3.18 1.93
N VAL A 12 11.26 3.38 2.48
CA VAL A 12 10.07 3.70 1.68
C VAL A 12 10.22 4.98 0.86
N PRO A 13 10.71 6.12 1.40
CA PRO A 13 10.80 7.35 0.62
C PRO A 13 11.73 7.21 -0.60
N GLU A 14 12.85 6.51 -0.44
CA GLU A 14 13.80 6.24 -1.54
C GLU A 14 13.18 5.31 -2.60
N ALA A 15 12.46 4.27 -2.17
CA ALA A 15 11.75 3.37 -3.07
C ALA A 15 10.67 4.10 -3.89
N VAL A 16 9.84 4.94 -3.24
CA VAL A 16 8.81 5.75 -3.92
C VAL A 16 9.43 6.75 -4.89
N GLN A 17 10.55 7.39 -4.51
CA GLN A 17 11.27 8.29 -5.40
C GLN A 17 11.82 7.56 -6.63
N THR A 18 12.39 6.37 -6.43
CA THR A 18 12.92 5.54 -7.52
C THR A 18 11.82 5.14 -8.50
N LEU A 19 10.65 4.72 -8.00
CA LEU A 19 9.51 4.38 -8.84
C LEU A 19 9.04 5.59 -9.68
N ARG A 20 8.89 6.76 -9.05
CA ARG A 20 8.50 7.99 -9.77
C ARG A 20 9.53 8.44 -10.80
N ALA A 21 10.82 8.26 -10.52
CA ALA A 21 11.88 8.56 -11.48
C ALA A 21 11.86 7.61 -12.71
N ASN A 22 11.13 6.50 -12.63
CA ASN A 22 10.88 5.56 -13.73
C ASN A 22 9.44 5.68 -14.27
N ASP A 23 8.80 6.83 -14.10
CA ASP A 23 7.43 7.13 -14.58
C ASP A 23 6.36 6.17 -14.03
N VAL A 24 6.58 5.59 -12.85
CA VAL A 24 5.59 4.75 -12.16
C VAL A 24 4.80 5.60 -11.17
N GLU A 25 3.48 5.63 -11.34
CA GLU A 25 2.54 6.23 -10.39
C GLU A 25 2.43 5.37 -9.12
N VAL A 26 2.40 6.03 -7.95
CA VAL A 26 2.32 5.36 -6.66
C VAL A 26 1.11 5.87 -5.89
N SER A 27 0.24 4.96 -5.47
CA SER A 27 -0.94 5.24 -4.65
C SER A 27 -0.90 4.44 -3.34
N MET A 28 -1.29 5.07 -2.23
CA MET A 28 -1.41 4.42 -0.92
C MET A 28 -2.87 4.06 -0.64
N LEU A 29 -3.14 2.77 -0.38
CA LEU A 29 -4.45 2.27 0.05
C LEU A 29 -4.37 1.75 1.49
N THR A 30 -5.09 2.35 2.42
CA THR A 30 -5.05 1.97 3.84
C THR A 30 -6.42 1.96 4.51
N GLY A 31 -6.59 1.11 5.52
CA GLY A 31 -7.75 1.10 6.41
C GLY A 31 -7.63 2.10 7.56
N ASP A 32 -6.46 2.72 7.74
CA ASP A 32 -6.24 3.75 8.76
C ASP A 32 -7.08 4.99 8.50
N ASN A 33 -7.30 5.78 9.56
CA ASN A 33 -7.95 7.07 9.45
C ASN A 33 -7.15 8.03 8.56
N THR A 34 -7.86 8.97 7.95
CA THR A 34 -7.30 9.95 7.00
C THR A 34 -6.11 10.74 7.55
N ARG A 35 -6.12 11.07 8.86
CA ARG A 35 -5.03 11.83 9.50
C ARG A 35 -3.73 11.03 9.57
N THR A 36 -3.80 9.77 10.02
CA THR A 36 -2.64 8.88 10.07
C THR A 36 -2.11 8.60 8.66
N ALA A 37 -3.01 8.27 7.72
CA ALA A 37 -2.65 7.95 6.35
C ALA A 37 -1.88 9.10 5.66
N ARG A 38 -2.39 10.33 5.75
CA ARG A 38 -1.74 11.50 5.16
C ARG A 38 -0.38 11.81 5.78
N ALA A 39 -0.25 11.68 7.11
CA ALA A 39 1.02 11.91 7.78
C ALA A 39 2.10 10.92 7.34
N LEU A 40 1.75 9.64 7.15
CA LEU A 40 2.67 8.63 6.62
C LEU A 40 2.96 8.89 5.14
N ALA A 41 1.94 9.19 4.34
CA ALA A 41 2.11 9.47 2.93
C ALA A 41 3.01 10.68 2.66
N GLU A 42 2.94 11.74 3.46
CA GLU A 42 3.83 12.91 3.36
C GLU A 42 5.30 12.51 3.55
N ILE A 43 5.59 11.63 4.53
CA ILE A 43 6.95 11.11 4.77
C ILE A 43 7.41 10.21 3.62
N ALA A 44 6.53 9.34 3.13
CA ALA A 44 6.80 8.46 1.98
C ALA A 44 6.87 9.22 0.65
N GLY A 45 6.39 10.46 0.62
CA GLY A 45 6.23 11.28 -0.58
C GLY A 45 5.11 10.79 -1.49
N ILE A 46 4.05 10.16 -1.02
CA ILE A 46 2.94 9.66 -1.85
C ILE A 46 1.80 10.68 -1.88
N ASP A 47 1.37 11.08 -3.07
CA ASP A 47 0.34 12.12 -3.25
C ASP A 47 -1.08 11.54 -3.36
N ASP A 48 -1.27 10.37 -3.99
CA ASP A 48 -2.56 9.68 -4.05
C ASP A 48 -2.75 8.78 -2.82
N VAL A 49 -3.59 9.22 -1.89
CA VAL A 49 -3.85 8.54 -0.62
C VAL A 49 -5.33 8.27 -0.46
N ARG A 50 -5.68 7.00 -0.28
CA ARG A 50 -7.06 6.54 -0.05
C ARG A 50 -7.10 5.81 1.29
N ALA A 51 -7.78 6.43 2.25
CA ALA A 51 -7.81 6.02 3.65
C ALA A 51 -9.20 5.50 4.06
N GLU A 52 -9.31 4.93 5.26
CA GLU A 52 -10.56 4.41 5.83
C GLU A 52 -11.22 3.31 4.97
N LEU A 53 -10.39 2.59 4.19
CA LEU A 53 -10.84 1.56 3.25
C LEU A 53 -11.09 0.22 3.95
N ARG A 54 -12.16 -0.45 3.54
CA ARG A 54 -12.38 -1.87 3.83
C ARG A 54 -11.63 -2.75 2.81
N PRO A 55 -11.41 -4.03 3.09
CA PRO A 55 -10.79 -4.95 2.14
C PRO A 55 -11.47 -4.96 0.76
N GLU A 56 -12.80 -4.84 0.71
CA GLU A 56 -13.58 -4.83 -0.54
C GLU A 56 -13.37 -3.53 -1.34
N ASP A 57 -13.19 -2.41 -0.65
CA ASP A 57 -12.90 -1.12 -1.27
C ASP A 57 -11.52 -1.15 -1.93
N LYS A 58 -10.51 -1.68 -1.23
CA LYS A 58 -9.16 -1.87 -1.78
C LYS A 58 -9.19 -2.73 -3.04
N ALA A 59 -9.91 -3.86 -2.99
CA ALA A 59 -10.01 -4.76 -4.14
C ALA A 59 -10.69 -4.10 -5.35
N SER A 60 -11.76 -3.34 -5.11
CA SER A 60 -12.47 -2.60 -6.15
C SER A 60 -11.58 -1.52 -6.79
N ILE A 61 -10.84 -0.77 -5.98
CA ILE A 61 -9.89 0.24 -6.44
C ILE A 61 -8.78 -0.39 -7.29
N VAL A 62 -8.17 -1.49 -6.82
CA VAL A 62 -7.10 -2.15 -7.57
C VAL A 62 -7.62 -2.71 -8.89
N ALA A 63 -8.82 -3.32 -8.92
CA ALA A 63 -9.44 -3.77 -10.15
C ALA A 63 -9.69 -2.61 -11.15
N GLU A 64 -10.15 -1.46 -10.66
CA GLU A 64 -10.34 -0.27 -11.48
C GLU A 64 -9.01 0.23 -12.08
N LEU A 65 -7.96 0.34 -11.27
CA LEU A 65 -6.63 0.76 -11.71
C LEU A 65 -6.05 -0.21 -12.74
N SER A 66 -6.10 -1.52 -12.44
CA SER A 66 -5.64 -2.60 -13.34
C SER A 66 -6.37 -2.61 -14.68
N SER A 67 -7.62 -2.15 -14.74
CA SER A 67 -8.37 -2.07 -16.00
C SER A 67 -7.90 -0.94 -16.93
N LYS A 68 -7.21 0.07 -16.37
CA LYS A 68 -6.73 1.26 -17.09
C LYS A 68 -5.24 1.18 -17.38
N THR A 69 -4.45 0.66 -16.45
CA THR A 69 -3.01 0.55 -16.57
C THR A 69 -2.50 -0.72 -15.86
N PRO A 70 -1.43 -1.38 -16.34
CA PRO A 70 -0.80 -2.48 -15.62
C PRO A 70 -0.44 -2.06 -14.19
N THR A 71 -1.08 -2.69 -13.21
CA THR A 71 -0.99 -2.28 -11.80
C THR A 71 -0.33 -3.39 -10.99
N ALA A 72 0.74 -3.04 -10.27
CA ALA A 72 1.32 -3.90 -9.25
C ALA A 72 0.75 -3.54 -7.88
N MET A 73 0.26 -4.53 -7.13
CA MET A 73 -0.17 -4.34 -5.76
C MET A 73 0.82 -4.99 -4.80
N ILE A 74 1.23 -4.26 -3.77
CA ILE A 74 2.06 -4.76 -2.68
C ILE A 74 1.21 -4.77 -1.40
N GLY A 75 1.18 -5.89 -0.68
CA GLY A 75 0.39 -6.03 0.54
C GLY A 75 0.82 -7.23 1.40
N ASP A 76 0.19 -7.42 2.55
CA ASP A 76 0.56 -8.48 3.52
C ASP A 76 0.11 -9.90 3.12
N GLY A 77 -0.72 -10.02 2.08
CA GLY A 77 -1.23 -11.29 1.58
C GLY A 77 -2.38 -11.89 2.40
N ILE A 78 -2.68 -11.36 3.59
CA ILE A 78 -3.74 -11.86 4.47
C ILE A 78 -4.97 -10.97 4.36
N ASN A 79 -4.81 -9.67 4.66
CA ASN A 79 -5.89 -8.70 4.61
C ASN A 79 -6.14 -8.19 3.19
N ASP A 80 -5.09 -8.22 2.37
CA ASP A 80 -5.10 -7.66 1.01
C ASP A 80 -5.25 -8.73 -0.08
N ALA A 81 -5.55 -9.99 0.26
CA ALA A 81 -5.62 -11.10 -0.69
C ALA A 81 -6.55 -10.85 -1.90
N PRO A 82 -7.78 -10.34 -1.74
CA PRO A 82 -8.66 -10.08 -2.89
C PRO A 82 -8.11 -9.01 -3.82
N ALA A 83 -7.48 -7.98 -3.24
CA ALA A 83 -6.90 -6.88 -4.01
C ALA A 83 -5.62 -7.34 -4.73
N LEU A 84 -4.77 -8.15 -4.09
CA LEU A 84 -3.58 -8.74 -4.70
C LEU A 84 -3.92 -9.60 -5.91
N ALA A 85 -5.03 -10.36 -5.83
CA ALA A 85 -5.52 -11.16 -6.95
C ALA A 85 -6.10 -10.33 -8.10
N GLY A 86 -6.60 -9.12 -7.82
CA GLY A 86 -7.13 -8.19 -8.82
C GLY A 86 -6.07 -7.32 -9.51
N ALA A 87 -4.81 -7.37 -9.04
CA ALA A 87 -3.70 -6.66 -9.65
C ALA A 87 -3.19 -7.38 -10.91
N THR A 88 -2.53 -6.64 -11.81
CA THR A 88 -1.75 -7.26 -12.89
C THR A 88 -0.58 -8.08 -12.33
N VAL A 89 0.04 -7.57 -11.27
CA VAL A 89 1.07 -8.28 -10.50
C VAL A 89 0.77 -8.10 -9.01
N GLY A 90 0.47 -9.20 -8.30
CA GLY A 90 0.35 -9.21 -6.85
C GLY A 90 1.68 -9.58 -6.18
N ILE A 91 2.17 -8.74 -5.28
CA ILE A 91 3.38 -8.96 -4.49
C ILE A 91 2.97 -9.04 -3.02
N ALA A 92 2.87 -10.27 -2.51
CA ALA A 92 2.67 -10.49 -1.09
C ALA A 92 4.00 -10.36 -0.35
N MET A 93 4.10 -9.38 0.55
CA MET A 93 5.16 -9.32 1.54
C MET A 93 4.85 -10.39 2.59
N GLY A 94 5.32 -11.61 2.34
CA GLY A 94 5.04 -12.76 3.18
C GLY A 94 5.40 -12.52 4.66
N ALA A 95 4.68 -13.20 5.55
CA ALA A 95 4.94 -13.26 6.98
C ALA A 95 6.36 -13.80 7.28
N THR A 96 7.37 -12.94 7.18
CA THR A 96 8.69 -13.14 7.78
C THR A 96 9.10 -11.79 8.38
N GLY A 97 8.58 -11.56 9.59
CA GLY A 97 8.74 -10.32 10.32
C GLY A 97 8.01 -10.24 11.67
N SER A 98 7.62 -11.37 12.25
CA SER A 98 7.56 -11.54 13.71
C SER A 98 8.19 -12.91 13.97
N ASP A 99 9.50 -12.93 14.17
CA ASP A 99 10.34 -14.12 14.39
C ASP A 99 10.38 -15.09 13.18
N ALA A 100 11.49 -15.70 12.75
CA ALA A 100 12.45 -16.46 13.54
C ALA A 100 11.77 -17.47 14.49
N ALA A 101 10.77 -18.19 13.98
CA ALA A 101 10.43 -19.54 14.42
C ALA A 101 10.29 -20.44 13.18
#